data_AF-A0A661DVM9-F1
#
_entry.id   AF-A0A661DVM9-F1
#
_cell.length_a   1.000
_cell.length_b   1.000
_cell.length_c   1.000
_cell.angle_alpha   90.00
_cell.angle_beta   90.00
_cell.angle_gamma   90.00
#
_symmetry.space_group_name_H-M   'P 1'
#
loop_
_entity.id
_entity.type
_entity.pdbx_description
1 polymer ?
#
loop_
_entity_poly.entity_id
_entity_poly.type
_entity_poly.pdbx_seq_one_letter_code
_entity_poly.pdbx_strand_id
1 'polypeptide(L)'
;LIFEAAFKIDAGQLLKHLIVILFFAIPVMLLSTFVAATMIYYGIGHPTGFPWIAALLTGAMLAATDPVAVLEIMRKAGVPKRLCILLDGEALFNDATAIVTFSIFLYIAQHPMEDISILDASIRFMVVFFGGAIIGLFIGFTFLFLSRILHDYIQQAIVTLIAAYISYLVADSLNVSGVMSVLVAGMVLGRVIHHDFQDHEKRSFVDDFWSFNVYVAEAIMFLLMGVTITVGMFTDNWLAMLIGIAAVLIARGVGVFGGAPLISLLPGVERIPFGYQQIMFVGGLRGAVTLALALSLPLELDYWWTVQSIAFGVVLFTLFVQAPTVSPLIKRQKFDD
;
A
#
# COMPACT_ATOMS: atom_id res chain seq x y z
N LEU A 1 8.75 -6.18 -1.55
CA LEU A 1 8.05 -5.01 -0.97
C LEU A 1 7.17 -5.47 0.19
N ILE A 2 5.98 -6.00 -0.08
CA ILE A 2 4.98 -6.33 0.96
C ILE A 2 5.48 -7.30 2.04
N PHE A 3 6.17 -8.39 1.66
CA PHE A 3 6.68 -9.35 2.64
C PHE A 3 7.69 -8.72 3.60
N GLU A 4 8.61 -7.90 3.10
CA GLU A 4 9.65 -7.27 3.93
C GLU A 4 9.05 -6.28 4.92
N ALA A 5 8.12 -5.44 4.46
CA ALA A 5 7.42 -4.49 5.32
C ALA A 5 6.64 -5.22 6.43
N ALA A 6 5.93 -6.30 6.08
CA ALA A 6 5.25 -7.16 7.03
C ALA A 6 6.20 -7.92 7.97
N PHE A 7 7.39 -8.30 7.50
CA PHE A 7 8.38 -9.04 8.26
C PHE A 7 9.06 -8.16 9.31
N LYS A 8 9.32 -6.88 9.00
CA LYS A 8 9.98 -5.94 9.90
C LYS A 8 9.06 -5.25 10.90
N ILE A 9 7.75 -5.25 10.65
CA ILE A 9 6.82 -4.55 11.52
C ILE A 9 6.75 -5.21 12.89
N ASP A 10 6.76 -4.40 13.96
CA ASP A 10 6.54 -4.91 15.31
C ASP A 10 5.08 -5.33 15.46
N ALA A 11 4.81 -6.62 15.22
CA ALA A 11 3.46 -7.18 15.29
C ALA A 11 2.81 -6.96 16.67
N GLY A 12 3.59 -6.93 17.76
CA GLY A 12 3.07 -6.71 19.11
C GLY A 12 2.52 -5.29 19.29
N GLN A 13 3.26 -4.28 18.81
CA GLN A 13 2.79 -2.90 18.86
C GLN A 13 1.72 -2.60 17.82
N LEU A 14 1.81 -3.21 16.64
CA LEU A 14 0.79 -3.11 15.59
C LEU A 14 -0.58 -3.59 16.10
N LEU A 15 -0.63 -4.74 16.79
CA LEU A 15 -1.87 -5.31 17.31
C LEU A 15 -2.57 -4.38 18.33
N LYS A 16 -1.82 -3.56 19.08
CA LYS A 16 -2.40 -2.56 20.00
C LYS A 16 -3.14 -1.44 19.28
N HIS A 17 -2.75 -1.14 18.04
CA HIS A 17 -3.34 -0.07 17.23
C HIS A 17 -4.11 -0.61 16.01
N LEU A 18 -4.35 -1.92 15.94
CA LEU A 18 -4.92 -2.60 14.77
C LEU A 18 -6.25 -2.01 14.32
N ILE A 19 -7.14 -1.65 15.26
CA ILE A 19 -8.45 -1.06 14.95
C ILE A 19 -8.29 0.25 14.16
N VAL A 20 -7.39 1.13 14.61
CA VAL A 20 -7.12 2.42 13.96
C VAL A 20 -6.51 2.19 12.59
N ILE A 21 -5.54 1.27 12.50
CA ILE A 21 -4.82 0.96 11.26
C ILE A 21 -5.78 0.37 10.21
N LEU A 22 -6.58 -0.63 10.57
CA LEU A 22 -7.55 -1.25 9.66
C LEU A 22 -8.65 -0.26 9.24
N PHE A 23 -9.05 0.66 10.13
CA PHE A 23 -9.99 1.72 9.79
C PHE A 23 -9.42 2.66 8.71
N PHE A 24 -8.15 3.04 8.80
CA PHE A 24 -7.54 3.85 7.73
C PHE A 24 -7.28 3.04 6.45
N ALA A 25 -6.78 1.81 6.59
CA ALA A 25 -6.39 0.97 5.48
C ALA A 25 -7.55 0.38 4.66
N ILE A 26 -8.75 0.27 5.23
CA ILE A 26 -9.91 -0.33 4.55
C ILE A 26 -10.99 0.72 4.25
N PRO A 27 -11.85 1.17 5.20
CA PRO A 27 -12.97 2.04 4.85
C PRO A 27 -12.52 3.43 4.39
N VAL A 28 -11.51 4.04 5.03
CA VAL A 28 -11.02 5.36 4.60
C VAL A 28 -10.31 5.28 3.25
N MET A 29 -9.57 4.20 3.00
CA MET A 29 -8.97 3.90 1.72
C MET A 29 -10.04 3.76 0.62
N LEU A 30 -11.09 2.97 0.84
CA LEU A 30 -12.16 2.76 -0.13
C LEU A 30 -12.92 4.08 -0.42
N LEU A 31 -13.15 4.89 0.61
CA LEU A 31 -13.67 6.24 0.47
C LEU A 31 -12.73 7.11 -0.38
N SER A 32 -11.42 7.06 -0.11
CA SER A 32 -10.41 7.83 -0.84
C SER A 32 -10.37 7.42 -2.32
N THR A 33 -10.49 6.12 -2.59
CA THR A 33 -10.62 5.56 -3.94
C THR A 33 -11.83 6.15 -4.67
N PHE A 34 -13.00 6.16 -4.02
CA PHE A 34 -14.23 6.67 -4.62
C PHE A 34 -14.20 8.19 -4.84
N VAL A 35 -13.66 8.95 -3.88
CA VAL A 35 -13.46 10.40 -4.01
C VAL A 35 -12.52 10.71 -5.18
N ALA A 36 -11.37 10.04 -5.24
CA ALA A 36 -10.43 10.23 -6.33
C ALA A 36 -11.03 9.85 -7.68
N ALA A 37 -11.71 8.70 -7.77
CA ALA A 37 -12.40 8.25 -8.97
C ALA A 37 -13.45 9.25 -9.45
N THR A 38 -14.28 9.77 -8.53
CA THR A 38 -15.31 10.77 -8.86
C THR A 38 -14.70 12.04 -9.45
N MET A 39 -13.61 12.53 -8.87
CA MET A 39 -12.90 13.71 -9.37
C MET A 39 -12.27 13.47 -10.75
N ILE A 40 -11.67 12.30 -10.95
CA ILE A 40 -11.05 11.90 -12.23
C ILE A 40 -12.13 11.76 -13.32
N TYR A 41 -13.24 11.10 -12.98
CA TYR A 41 -14.38 10.89 -13.88
C TYR A 41 -14.92 12.20 -14.45
N TYR A 42 -15.22 13.17 -13.58
CA TYR A 42 -15.75 14.47 -14.00
C TYR A 42 -14.67 15.43 -14.53
N GLY A 43 -13.43 15.30 -14.07
CA GLY A 43 -12.35 16.23 -14.39
C GLY A 43 -11.79 16.08 -15.80
N ILE A 44 -11.70 14.85 -16.35
CA ILE A 44 -10.96 14.57 -17.59
C ILE A 44 -11.65 15.10 -18.87
N GLY A 45 -12.83 15.72 -18.78
CA GLY A 45 -13.36 16.58 -19.85
C GLY A 45 -13.69 15.87 -21.17
N HIS A 46 -14.08 14.59 -21.13
CA HIS A 46 -14.58 13.87 -22.31
C HIS A 46 -16.10 14.09 -22.50
N PRO A 47 -16.64 14.18 -23.73
CA PRO A 47 -18.08 14.35 -23.98
C PRO A 47 -18.98 13.28 -23.31
N THR A 48 -18.42 12.10 -23.04
CA THR A 48 -19.07 10.99 -22.30
C THR A 48 -18.42 10.70 -20.94
N GLY A 49 -17.48 11.52 -20.48
CA GLY A 49 -16.64 11.27 -19.30
C GLY A 49 -15.54 10.23 -19.54
N PHE A 50 -14.54 10.21 -18.64
CA PHE A 50 -13.62 9.06 -18.53
C PHE A 50 -14.40 7.85 -18.04
N PRO A 51 -14.20 6.60 -18.51
CA PRO A 51 -15.02 5.48 -18.05
C PRO A 51 -14.98 5.32 -16.52
N TRP A 52 -16.13 5.11 -15.87
CA TRP A 52 -16.19 4.97 -14.41
C TRP A 52 -15.25 3.89 -13.89
N ILE A 53 -15.17 2.76 -14.60
CA ILE A 53 -14.27 1.66 -14.23
C ILE A 53 -12.80 2.08 -14.31
N ALA A 54 -12.44 2.88 -15.31
CA ALA A 54 -11.09 3.43 -15.45
C ALA A 54 -10.77 4.42 -14.32
N ALA A 55 -11.75 5.25 -13.93
CA ALA A 55 -11.60 6.18 -12.81
C ALA A 55 -11.45 5.43 -11.47
N LEU A 56 -12.23 4.36 -11.26
CA LEU A 56 -12.15 3.49 -10.08
C LEU A 56 -10.82 2.74 -10.01
N LEU A 57 -10.34 2.19 -11.13
CA LEU A 57 -9.00 1.61 -11.26
C LEU A 57 -7.92 2.61 -10.86
N THR A 58 -8.01 3.83 -11.40
CA THR A 58 -7.06 4.89 -11.10
C THR A 58 -7.11 5.27 -9.61
N GLY A 59 -8.30 5.43 -9.04
CA GLY A 59 -8.49 5.72 -7.62
C GLY A 59 -7.89 4.65 -6.71
N ALA A 60 -8.15 3.37 -7.01
CA ALA A 60 -7.67 2.25 -6.21
C ALA A 60 -6.14 2.15 -6.22
N MET A 61 -5.53 2.32 -7.39
CA MET A 61 -4.08 2.32 -7.55
C MET A 61 -3.39 3.50 -6.83
N LEU A 62 -4.00 4.69 -6.87
CA LEU A 62 -3.47 5.89 -6.20
C LEU A 62 -3.73 5.91 -4.68
N ALA A 63 -4.60 5.02 -4.21
CA ALA A 63 -4.88 4.86 -2.79
C ALA A 63 -3.72 4.19 -2.05
N ALA A 64 -2.95 3.30 -2.71
CA ALA A 64 -1.71 2.72 -2.19
C ALA A 64 -0.71 3.81 -1.77
N THR A 65 -0.01 3.60 -0.65
CA THR A 65 0.84 4.63 -0.03
C THR A 65 2.18 4.06 0.36
N ASP A 66 3.24 4.81 0.13
CA ASP A 66 4.60 4.43 0.44
C ASP A 66 5.23 5.43 1.42
N PRO A 67 5.26 5.12 2.73
CA PRO A 67 5.81 6.01 3.72
C PRO A 67 7.31 5.78 3.94
N VAL A 68 7.99 4.91 3.17
CA VAL A 68 9.37 4.45 3.50
C VAL A 68 10.34 5.60 3.67
N ALA A 69 10.43 6.50 2.69
CA ALA A 69 11.29 7.68 2.74
C ALA A 69 10.94 8.61 3.91
N VAL A 70 9.65 8.72 4.24
CA VAL A 70 9.14 9.58 5.32
C VAL A 70 9.44 8.98 6.69
N LEU A 71 9.24 7.67 6.85
CA LEU A 71 9.50 6.96 8.10
C LEU A 71 10.97 7.04 8.50
N GLU A 72 11.90 6.97 7.54
CA GLU A 72 13.32 7.14 7.83
C GLU A 72 13.61 8.54 8.40
N ILE A 73 13.06 9.59 7.78
CA ILE A 73 13.19 10.98 8.26
C ILE A 73 12.56 11.13 9.65
N MET A 74 11.38 10.59 9.86
CA MET A 74 10.65 10.66 11.13
C MET A 74 11.40 9.97 12.27
N ARG A 75 11.92 8.77 12.03
CA ARG A 75 12.72 8.02 13.02
C ARG A 75 13.99 8.79 13.40
N LYS A 76 14.68 9.41 12.43
CA LYS A 76 15.85 10.27 12.69
C LYS A 76 15.51 11.56 13.44
N ALA A 77 14.33 12.11 13.20
CA ALA A 77 13.86 13.34 13.83
C ALA A 77 13.26 13.13 15.23
N GLY A 78 13.23 11.90 15.74
CA GLY A 78 12.70 11.59 17.08
C GLY A 78 11.18 11.66 17.18
N VAL A 79 10.46 11.50 16.08
CA VAL A 79 8.99 11.50 16.09
C VAL A 79 8.46 10.32 16.91
N PRO A 80 7.36 10.48 17.68
CA PRO A 80 6.84 9.43 18.54
C PRO A 80 6.59 8.10 17.82
N LYS A 81 7.04 7.00 18.44
CA LYS A 81 6.95 5.63 17.89
C LYS A 81 5.53 5.25 17.46
N ARG A 82 4.52 5.68 18.21
CA ARG A 82 3.11 5.46 17.89
C ARG A 82 2.73 5.98 16.51
N LEU A 83 3.17 7.19 16.14
CA LEU A 83 2.87 7.76 14.83
C LEU A 83 3.57 6.98 13.71
N CYS A 84 4.82 6.58 13.92
CA CYS A 84 5.54 5.72 12.97
C CYS A 84 4.80 4.40 12.74
N ILE A 85 4.32 3.74 13.80
CA ILE A 85 3.58 2.47 13.69
C ILE A 85 2.23 2.65 13.00
N LEU A 86 1.52 3.74 13.27
CA LEU A 86 0.26 4.04 12.60
C LEU A 86 0.47 4.22 11.08
N LEU A 87 1.48 4.97 10.67
CA LEU A 87 1.81 5.19 9.26
C LEU A 87 2.31 3.92 8.54
N ASP A 88 3.24 3.21 9.17
CA ASP A 88 3.84 1.99 8.63
C ASP A 88 2.79 0.88 8.49
N GLY A 89 1.98 0.70 9.54
CA GLY A 89 0.87 -0.26 9.53
C GLY A 89 -0.25 0.14 8.58
N GLU A 90 -0.64 1.41 8.53
CA GLU A 90 -1.61 1.91 7.55
C GLU A 90 -1.16 1.55 6.14
N ALA A 91 0.06 1.94 5.75
CA ALA A 91 0.58 1.70 4.41
C ALA A 91 0.62 0.21 4.05
N LEU A 92 1.07 -0.64 4.97
CA LEU A 92 1.17 -2.08 4.76
C LEU A 92 -0.19 -2.70 4.41
N PHE A 93 -1.23 -2.45 5.22
CA PHE A 93 -2.57 -2.98 4.94
C PHE A 93 -3.23 -2.27 3.76
N ASN A 94 -3.01 -0.96 3.63
CA ASN A 94 -3.55 -0.14 2.55
C ASN A 94 -3.08 -0.64 1.18
N ASP A 95 -1.81 -1.01 1.02
CA ASP A 95 -1.28 -1.59 -0.21
C ASP A 95 -1.97 -2.91 -0.57
N ALA A 96 -2.15 -3.81 0.42
CA ALA A 96 -2.86 -5.07 0.19
C ALA A 96 -4.33 -4.84 -0.19
N THR A 97 -5.02 -3.92 0.50
CA THR A 97 -6.40 -3.54 0.17
C THR A 97 -6.45 -2.90 -1.23
N ALA A 98 -5.50 -2.04 -1.59
CA ALA A 98 -5.43 -1.36 -2.89
C ALA A 98 -5.27 -2.35 -4.04
N ILE A 99 -4.37 -3.32 -3.88
CA ILE A 99 -4.14 -4.35 -4.89
C ILE A 99 -5.40 -5.21 -5.04
N VAL A 100 -6.06 -5.62 -3.94
CA VAL A 100 -7.30 -6.41 -4.03
C VAL A 100 -8.43 -5.63 -4.71
N THR A 101 -8.65 -4.38 -4.32
CA THR A 101 -9.66 -3.51 -4.94
C THR A 101 -9.35 -3.28 -6.42
N PHE A 102 -8.10 -3.02 -6.76
CA PHE A 102 -7.65 -2.85 -8.14
C PHE A 102 -7.89 -4.11 -8.97
N SER A 103 -7.53 -5.30 -8.47
CA SER A 103 -7.74 -6.57 -9.20
C SER A 103 -9.22 -6.84 -9.47
N ILE A 104 -10.12 -6.49 -8.54
CA ILE A 104 -11.57 -6.61 -8.75
C ILE A 104 -12.04 -5.64 -9.84
N PHE A 105 -11.61 -4.38 -9.79
CA PHE A 105 -11.95 -3.41 -10.84
C PHE A 105 -11.34 -3.78 -12.20
N LEU A 106 -10.15 -4.38 -12.22
CA LEU A 106 -9.52 -4.84 -13.45
C LEU A 106 -10.28 -6.01 -14.07
N TYR A 107 -10.74 -6.95 -13.22
CA TYR A 107 -11.59 -8.04 -13.66
C TYR A 107 -12.89 -7.51 -14.31
N ILE A 108 -13.56 -6.54 -13.66
CA ILE A 108 -14.77 -5.90 -14.20
C ILE A 108 -14.46 -5.17 -15.52
N ALA A 109 -13.33 -4.48 -15.61
CA ALA A 109 -12.90 -3.79 -16.83
C ALA A 109 -12.68 -4.73 -18.02
N GLN A 110 -12.20 -5.95 -17.76
CA GLN A 110 -11.95 -6.97 -18.79
C GLN A 110 -13.20 -7.75 -19.19
N HIS A 111 -14.25 -7.75 -18.34
CA HIS A 111 -15.50 -8.49 -18.56
C HIS A 111 -16.71 -7.55 -18.61
N PRO A 112 -16.77 -6.58 -19.54
CA PRO A 112 -17.83 -5.56 -19.57
C PRO A 112 -19.23 -6.11 -19.87
N MET A 113 -19.34 -7.37 -20.31
CA MET A 113 -20.60 -8.04 -20.61
C MET A 113 -21.17 -8.81 -19.40
N GLU A 114 -20.41 -8.91 -18.30
CA GLU A 114 -20.89 -9.51 -17.06
C GLU A 114 -21.56 -8.43 -16.19
N ASP A 115 -22.84 -8.62 -15.87
CA ASP A 115 -23.55 -7.75 -14.93
C ASP A 115 -23.12 -8.07 -13.49
N ILE A 116 -22.03 -7.44 -13.05
CA ILE A 116 -21.50 -7.59 -11.69
C ILE A 116 -22.14 -6.54 -10.80
N SER A 117 -22.96 -6.96 -9.84
CA SER A 117 -23.57 -6.03 -8.90
C SER A 117 -22.57 -5.52 -7.86
N ILE A 118 -22.88 -4.38 -7.24
CA ILE A 118 -22.09 -3.83 -6.12
C ILE A 118 -22.02 -4.82 -4.95
N LEU A 119 -23.10 -5.59 -4.74
CA LEU A 119 -23.15 -6.62 -3.71
C LEU A 119 -22.18 -7.76 -4.03
N ASP A 120 -22.15 -8.22 -5.28
CA ASP A 120 -21.23 -9.29 -5.72
C ASP A 120 -19.78 -8.85 -5.60
N ALA A 121 -19.45 -7.62 -6.02
CA ALA A 121 -18.12 -7.05 -5.86
C ALA A 121 -17.72 -6.93 -4.39
N SER A 122 -18.65 -6.54 -3.51
CA SER A 122 -18.41 -6.42 -2.07
C SER A 122 -18.19 -7.79 -1.40
N ILE A 123 -19.00 -8.79 -1.75
CA ILE A 123 -18.82 -10.16 -1.26
C ILE A 123 -17.50 -10.72 -1.78
N ARG A 124 -17.19 -10.52 -3.06
CA ARG A 124 -15.94 -10.98 -3.66
C ARG A 124 -14.73 -10.33 -2.98
N PHE A 125 -14.79 -9.03 -2.67
CA PHE A 125 -13.77 -8.35 -1.90
C PHE A 125 -13.54 -9.03 -0.55
N MET A 126 -14.61 -9.31 0.21
CA MET A 126 -14.48 -9.97 1.52
C MET A 126 -13.87 -11.37 1.39
N VAL A 127 -14.32 -12.18 0.42
CA VAL A 127 -13.79 -13.52 0.19
C VAL A 127 -12.31 -13.49 -0.21
N VAL A 128 -11.94 -12.62 -1.14
CA VAL A 128 -10.56 -12.49 -1.63
C VAL A 128 -9.63 -11.97 -0.53
N PHE A 129 -10.07 -10.97 0.23
CA PHE A 129 -9.30 -10.36 1.31
C PHE A 129 -9.09 -11.33 2.48
N PHE A 130 -10.17 -11.86 3.07
CA PHE A 130 -10.08 -12.77 4.21
C PHE A 130 -9.55 -14.15 3.82
N GLY A 131 -9.88 -14.65 2.63
CA GLY A 131 -9.31 -15.88 2.10
C GLY A 131 -7.80 -15.80 1.98
N GLY A 132 -7.27 -14.69 1.45
CA GLY A 132 -5.83 -14.43 1.40
C GLY A 132 -5.21 -14.44 2.80
N ALA A 133 -5.83 -13.76 3.77
CA ALA A 133 -5.35 -13.73 5.15
C ALA A 133 -5.30 -15.14 5.80
N ILE A 134 -6.31 -15.99 5.56
CA ILE A 134 -6.36 -17.37 6.09
C ILE A 134 -5.24 -18.22 5.48
N ILE A 135 -5.03 -18.15 4.16
CA ILE A 135 -3.94 -18.86 3.49
C ILE A 135 -2.58 -18.38 3.98
N GLY A 136 -2.40 -17.07 4.12
CA GLY A 136 -1.18 -16.48 4.67
C GLY A 136 -0.88 -16.94 6.09
N LEU A 137 -1.90 -17.06 6.93
CA LEU A 137 -1.76 -17.60 8.28
C LEU A 137 -1.31 -19.07 8.26
N PHE A 138 -1.93 -19.90 7.41
CA PHE A 138 -1.57 -21.32 7.27
C PHE A 138 -0.13 -21.51 6.77
N ILE A 139 0.24 -20.80 5.70
CA ILE A 139 1.59 -20.85 5.13
C ILE A 139 2.61 -20.28 6.11
N GLY A 140 2.31 -19.14 6.74
CA GLY A 140 3.15 -18.54 7.78
C GLY A 140 3.46 -19.52 8.91
N PHE A 141 2.46 -20.23 9.44
CA PHE A 141 2.68 -21.25 10.47
C PHE A 141 3.46 -22.47 9.99
N THR A 142 3.23 -22.90 8.75
CA THR A 142 3.95 -24.06 8.17
C THR A 142 5.43 -23.73 8.00
N PHE A 143 5.74 -22.57 7.41
CA PHE A 143 7.11 -22.13 7.22
C PHE A 143 7.79 -21.72 8.53
N LEU A 144 7.02 -21.34 9.55
CA LEU A 144 7.54 -21.12 10.89
C LEU A 144 8.09 -22.39 11.52
N PHE A 145 7.38 -23.51 11.37
CA PHE A 145 7.86 -24.79 11.85
C PHE A 145 9.16 -25.19 11.14
N LEU A 146 9.22 -24.96 9.82
CA LEU A 146 10.40 -25.23 9.02
C LEU A 146 11.59 -24.34 9.41
N SER A 147 11.36 -23.05 9.67
CA SER A 147 12.44 -22.11 10.04
C SER A 147 13.07 -22.46 11.39
N ARG A 148 12.32 -23.06 12.32
CA ARG A 148 12.83 -23.51 13.62
C ARG A 148 13.76 -24.73 13.53
N ILE A 149 13.68 -25.50 12.44
CA ILE A 149 14.56 -26.66 12.21
C ILE A 149 15.92 -26.21 11.64
N LEU A 150 15.95 -25.06 10.97
CA LEU A 150 17.12 -24.55 10.26
C LEU A 150 17.96 -23.63 11.16
N HIS A 151 19.25 -23.93 11.27
CA HIS A 151 20.17 -23.25 12.19
C HIS A 151 21.06 -22.20 11.49
N ASP A 152 21.15 -22.26 10.16
CA ASP A 152 21.97 -21.40 9.32
C ASP A 152 21.17 -20.18 8.81
N TYR A 153 21.78 -19.00 8.83
CA TYR A 153 21.13 -17.73 8.51
C TYR A 153 20.80 -17.59 7.01
N ILE A 154 21.60 -18.18 6.12
CA ILE A 154 21.33 -18.18 4.68
C ILE A 154 20.12 -19.05 4.39
N GLN A 155 20.05 -20.23 5.01
CA GLN A 155 18.90 -21.13 4.88
C GLN A 155 17.60 -20.48 5.39
N GLN A 156 17.67 -19.73 6.49
CA GLN A 156 16.52 -18.98 7.00
C GLN A 156 16.05 -17.91 6.00
N ALA A 157 16.97 -17.12 5.43
CA ALA A 157 16.65 -16.14 4.40
C ALA A 157 15.95 -16.81 3.19
N ILE A 158 16.51 -17.92 2.69
CA ILE A 158 15.93 -18.68 1.58
C ILE A 158 14.53 -19.20 1.94
N VAL A 159 14.32 -19.73 3.15
CA VAL A 159 13.00 -20.21 3.59
C VAL A 159 11.98 -19.09 3.65
N THR A 160 12.34 -17.91 4.15
CA THR A 160 11.42 -16.76 4.13
C THR A 160 11.08 -16.32 2.70
N LEU A 161 12.05 -16.36 1.78
CA LEU A 161 11.81 -16.05 0.37
C LEU A 161 10.84 -17.05 -0.26
N ILE A 162 11.08 -18.35 -0.05
CA ILE A 162 10.20 -19.43 -0.54
C ILE A 162 8.81 -19.28 0.07
N ALA A 163 8.71 -18.97 1.37
CA ALA A 163 7.44 -18.76 2.05
C ALA A 163 6.64 -17.63 1.39
N ALA A 164 7.28 -16.51 1.06
CA ALA A 164 6.64 -15.38 0.39
C ALA A 164 6.06 -15.80 -0.99
N TYR A 165 6.86 -16.43 -1.84
CA TYR A 165 6.38 -16.82 -3.18
C TYR A 165 5.33 -17.94 -3.13
N ILE A 166 5.51 -18.96 -2.29
CA ILE A 166 4.52 -20.04 -2.14
C ILE A 166 3.22 -19.50 -1.57
N SER A 167 3.29 -18.61 -0.58
CA SER A 167 2.12 -17.94 0.00
C SER A 167 1.31 -17.20 -1.06
N TYR A 168 1.98 -16.48 -1.97
CA TYR A 168 1.33 -15.82 -3.11
C TYR A 168 0.69 -16.83 -4.06
N LEU A 169 1.48 -17.79 -4.57
CA LEU A 169 1.04 -18.72 -5.63
C LEU A 169 -0.11 -19.62 -5.17
N VAL A 170 -0.09 -20.09 -3.92
CA VAL A 170 -1.18 -20.92 -3.37
C VAL A 170 -2.46 -20.10 -3.25
N ALA A 171 -2.39 -18.88 -2.74
CA ALA A 171 -3.55 -18.00 -2.62
C ALA A 171 -4.13 -17.63 -3.99
N ASP A 172 -3.25 -17.31 -4.96
CA ASP A 172 -3.65 -17.00 -6.33
C ASP A 172 -4.35 -18.19 -7.01
N SER A 173 -3.83 -19.41 -6.83
CA SER A 173 -4.47 -20.63 -7.37
C SER A 173 -5.87 -20.90 -6.79
N LEU A 174 -6.13 -20.40 -5.59
CA LEU A 174 -7.43 -20.47 -4.91
C LEU A 174 -8.31 -19.25 -5.18
N ASN A 175 -7.91 -18.37 -6.10
CA ASN A 175 -8.62 -17.13 -6.46
C ASN A 175 -8.84 -16.17 -5.27
N VAL A 176 -7.93 -16.18 -4.28
CA VAL A 176 -7.91 -15.26 -3.15
C VAL A 176 -6.66 -14.37 -3.20
N SER A 177 -6.57 -13.37 -2.32
CA SER A 177 -5.50 -12.37 -2.41
C SER A 177 -4.12 -12.96 -2.09
N GLY A 178 -3.31 -13.15 -3.13
CA GLY A 178 -1.90 -13.50 -3.00
C GLY A 178 -1.12 -12.50 -2.16
N VAL A 179 -1.39 -11.20 -2.34
CA VAL A 179 -0.70 -10.14 -1.59
C VAL A 179 -1.06 -10.14 -0.11
N MET A 180 -2.34 -10.32 0.23
CA MET A 180 -2.77 -10.41 1.64
C MET A 180 -2.22 -11.68 2.29
N SER A 181 -2.14 -12.78 1.54
CA SER A 181 -1.49 -14.02 1.98
C SER A 181 -0.02 -13.77 2.35
N VAL A 182 0.73 -13.13 1.45
CA VAL A 182 2.14 -12.76 1.68
C VAL A 182 2.32 -11.85 2.88
N LEU A 183 1.45 -10.84 3.02
CA LEU A 183 1.46 -9.91 4.15
C LEU A 183 1.30 -10.67 5.48
N VAL A 184 0.27 -11.51 5.60
CA VAL A 184 0.01 -12.26 6.84
C VAL A 184 1.12 -13.28 7.11
N ALA A 185 1.61 -13.97 6.09
CA ALA A 185 2.73 -14.90 6.23
C ALA A 185 4.00 -14.18 6.71
N GLY A 186 4.30 -13.00 6.15
CA GLY A 186 5.41 -12.13 6.57
C GLY A 186 5.30 -11.69 8.02
N MET A 187 4.11 -11.26 8.46
CA MET A 187 3.86 -10.87 9.85
C MET A 187 4.04 -12.03 10.83
N VAL A 188 3.57 -13.24 10.48
CA VAL A 188 3.71 -14.44 11.31
C VAL A 188 5.18 -14.84 11.45
N LEU A 189 5.90 -14.89 10.33
CA LEU A 189 7.32 -15.23 10.30
C LEU A 189 8.18 -14.18 11.01
N GLY A 190 7.93 -12.89 10.76
CA GLY A 190 8.65 -11.76 11.36
C GLY A 190 8.52 -11.76 12.88
N ARG A 191 7.30 -11.92 13.40
CA ARG A 191 7.05 -11.95 14.85
C ARG A 191 7.90 -12.98 15.58
N VAL A 192 8.07 -14.16 14.99
CA VAL A 192 8.75 -15.26 15.67
C VAL A 192 10.24 -15.26 15.38
N ILE A 193 10.67 -14.99 14.14
CA ILE A 193 12.10 -14.91 13.81
C ILE A 193 12.76 -13.75 14.59
N HIS A 194 12.06 -12.63 14.80
CA HIS A 194 12.59 -11.51 15.58
C HIS A 194 12.55 -11.72 17.10
N HIS A 195 11.81 -12.71 17.60
CA HIS A 195 11.67 -12.99 19.04
C HIS A 195 12.43 -14.25 19.49
N ASP A 196 12.47 -15.31 18.68
CA ASP A 196 13.10 -16.59 19.01
C ASP A 196 14.62 -16.58 18.81
N PHE A 197 15.15 -15.77 17.89
CA PHE A 197 16.59 -15.71 17.61
C PHE A 197 17.23 -14.52 18.34
N GLN A 198 17.85 -14.79 19.49
CA GLN A 198 18.57 -13.80 20.31
C GLN A 198 19.97 -13.44 19.77
N ASP A 199 20.42 -14.09 18.71
CA ASP A 199 21.74 -13.86 18.11
C ASP A 199 21.68 -12.66 17.14
N HIS A 200 22.29 -11.54 17.55
CA HIS A 200 22.21 -10.27 16.83
C HIS A 200 22.73 -10.34 15.38
N GLU A 201 23.75 -11.15 15.10
CA GLU A 201 24.35 -11.28 13.76
C GLU A 201 23.43 -12.01 12.76
N LYS A 202 22.78 -13.10 13.18
CA LYS A 202 21.88 -13.89 12.32
C LYS A 202 20.63 -13.10 11.94
N ARG A 203 20.10 -12.31 12.88
CA ARG A 203 18.96 -11.42 12.65
C ARG A 203 19.28 -10.35 11.61
N SER A 204 20.48 -9.76 11.68
CA SER A 204 20.92 -8.73 10.73
C SER A 204 20.87 -9.24 9.29
N PHE A 205 21.38 -10.45 9.02
CA PHE A 205 21.48 -10.93 7.63
C PHE A 205 20.12 -11.10 6.94
N VAL A 206 19.11 -11.66 7.61
CA VAL A 206 17.79 -11.86 6.98
C VAL A 206 17.12 -10.51 6.71
N ASP A 207 17.22 -9.56 7.64
CA ASP A 207 16.72 -8.20 7.47
C ASP A 207 17.46 -7.47 6.33
N ASP A 208 18.79 -7.59 6.26
CA ASP A 208 19.63 -7.01 5.21
C ASP A 208 19.33 -7.62 3.84
N PHE A 209 19.14 -8.95 3.77
CA PHE A 209 18.75 -9.67 2.57
C PHE A 209 17.42 -9.15 2.02
N TRP A 210 16.39 -9.02 2.87
CA TRP A 210 15.11 -8.48 2.45
C TRP A 210 15.18 -7.00 2.05
N SER A 211 15.95 -6.19 2.80
CA SER A 211 16.20 -4.78 2.47
C SER A 211 16.83 -4.64 1.07
N PHE A 212 17.82 -5.46 0.77
CA PHE A 212 18.47 -5.49 -0.54
C PHE A 212 17.49 -5.87 -1.65
N ASN A 213 16.68 -6.92 -1.45
CA ASN A 213 15.69 -7.35 -2.44
C ASN A 213 14.60 -6.29 -2.67
N VAL A 214 14.15 -5.59 -1.61
CA VAL A 214 13.23 -4.45 -1.72
C VAL A 214 13.87 -3.33 -2.54
N TYR A 215 15.11 -2.94 -2.21
CA TYR A 215 15.82 -1.89 -2.93
C TYR A 215 15.98 -2.21 -4.42
N VAL A 216 16.32 -3.46 -4.76
CA VAL A 216 16.41 -3.91 -6.16
C VAL A 216 15.05 -3.84 -6.84
N ALA A 217 13.98 -4.31 -6.18
CA ALA A 217 12.63 -4.26 -6.73
C ALA A 217 12.16 -2.82 -6.98
N GLU A 218 12.36 -1.91 -6.02
CA GLU A 218 12.05 -0.48 -6.17
C GLU A 218 12.83 0.14 -7.33
N ALA A 219 14.14 -0.11 -7.41
CA ALA A 219 14.98 0.38 -8.49
C ALA A 219 14.47 -0.10 -9.86
N ILE A 220 14.06 -1.37 -9.98
CA ILE A 220 13.46 -1.91 -11.21
C ILE A 220 12.13 -1.19 -11.51
N MET A 221 11.26 -0.98 -10.52
CA MET A 221 9.98 -0.31 -10.74
C MET A 221 10.16 1.13 -11.25
N PHE A 222 11.07 1.90 -10.64
CA PHE A 222 11.38 3.25 -11.08
C PHE A 222 12.11 3.28 -12.43
N LEU A 223 12.98 2.31 -12.72
CA LEU A 223 13.61 2.16 -14.02
C LEU A 223 12.57 1.89 -15.12
N LEU A 224 11.64 0.95 -14.89
CA LEU A 224 10.56 0.63 -15.82
C LEU A 224 9.65 1.83 -16.06
N MET A 225 9.30 2.57 -15.00
CA MET A 225 8.62 3.85 -15.14
C MET A 225 9.41 4.82 -16.03
N GLY A 226 10.72 4.98 -15.79
CA GLY A 226 11.57 5.88 -16.57
C GLY A 226 11.71 5.49 -18.04
N VAL A 227 11.64 4.19 -18.37
CA VAL A 227 11.66 3.70 -19.76
C VAL A 227 10.30 3.83 -20.45
N THR A 228 9.20 3.72 -19.69
CA THR A 228 7.83 3.75 -20.24
C THR A 228 7.25 5.16 -20.32
N ILE A 229 7.73 6.10 -19.51
CA ILE A 229 7.27 7.48 -19.54
C ILE A 229 7.68 8.15 -20.84
N THR A 230 6.74 8.83 -21.49
CA THR A 230 6.99 9.50 -22.77
C THR A 230 6.66 10.99 -22.68
N VAL A 231 7.28 11.80 -23.53
CA VAL A 231 6.95 13.24 -23.63
C VAL A 231 5.47 13.44 -24.00
N GLY A 232 4.91 12.57 -24.82
CA GLY A 232 3.48 12.59 -25.19
C GLY A 232 2.55 12.54 -23.98
N MET A 233 2.91 11.79 -22.93
CA MET A 233 2.11 11.75 -21.71
C MET A 233 2.02 13.14 -21.05
N PHE A 234 3.09 13.94 -21.10
CA PHE A 234 3.12 15.29 -20.54
C PHE A 234 2.53 16.35 -21.47
N THR A 235 2.43 16.11 -22.77
CA THR A 235 1.79 17.07 -23.69
C THR A 235 0.29 16.83 -23.79
N ASP A 236 -0.12 15.55 -23.83
CA ASP A 236 -1.49 15.18 -24.19
C ASP A 236 -2.34 14.90 -22.93
N ASN A 237 -1.73 14.40 -21.85
CA ASN A 237 -2.42 14.06 -20.60
C ASN A 237 -2.04 14.95 -19.40
N TRP A 238 -1.42 16.12 -19.61
CA TRP A 238 -1.01 17.00 -18.51
C TRP A 238 -2.17 17.38 -17.57
N LEU A 239 -3.36 17.62 -18.14
CA LEU A 239 -4.55 17.99 -17.39
C LEU A 239 -5.02 16.80 -16.54
N ALA A 240 -5.02 15.58 -17.10
CA ALA A 240 -5.36 14.37 -16.38
C ALA A 240 -4.38 14.12 -15.22
N MET A 241 -3.08 14.32 -15.42
CA MET A 241 -2.08 14.24 -14.35
C MET A 241 -2.36 15.25 -13.22
N LEU A 242 -2.66 16.51 -13.57
CA LEU A 242 -2.96 17.56 -12.60
C LEU A 242 -4.23 17.26 -11.81
N ILE A 243 -5.27 16.76 -12.48
CA ILE A 243 -6.50 16.29 -11.83
C ILE A 243 -6.20 15.12 -10.90
N GLY A 244 -5.40 14.16 -11.33
CA GLY A 244 -4.98 13.03 -10.50
C GLY A 244 -4.24 13.48 -9.23
N ILE A 245 -3.32 14.44 -9.36
CA ILE A 245 -2.62 15.04 -8.21
C ILE A 245 -3.63 15.69 -7.25
N ALA A 246 -4.53 16.53 -7.77
CA ALA A 246 -5.55 17.19 -6.96
C ALA A 246 -6.49 16.17 -6.30
N ALA A 247 -6.91 15.14 -7.03
CA ALA A 247 -7.77 14.07 -6.57
C ALA A 247 -7.15 13.30 -5.41
N VAL A 248 -5.87 12.97 -5.51
CA VAL A 248 -5.12 12.27 -4.47
C VAL A 248 -4.95 13.11 -3.21
N LEU A 249 -4.61 14.39 -3.36
CA LEU A 249 -4.48 15.30 -2.23
C LEU A 249 -5.82 15.53 -1.53
N ILE A 250 -6.90 15.74 -2.29
CA ILE A 250 -8.23 15.93 -1.72
C ILE A 250 -8.73 14.66 -1.06
N ALA A 251 -8.62 13.50 -1.72
CA ALA A 251 -9.00 12.21 -1.16
C ALA A 251 -8.24 11.93 0.15
N ARG A 252 -6.92 12.16 0.18
CA ARG A 252 -6.11 12.01 1.40
C ARG A 252 -6.53 12.99 2.49
N GLY A 253 -6.84 14.23 2.14
CA GLY A 253 -7.28 15.26 3.09
C GLY A 253 -8.62 14.88 3.73
N VAL A 254 -9.61 14.51 2.91
CA VAL A 254 -10.91 14.03 3.37
C VAL A 254 -10.75 12.79 4.25
N GLY A 255 -9.94 11.83 3.82
CA GLY A 255 -9.71 10.58 4.55
C GLY A 255 -9.03 10.78 5.91
N VAL A 256 -7.95 11.57 5.98
CA VAL A 256 -7.19 11.78 7.21
C VAL A 256 -7.93 12.72 8.15
N PHE A 257 -8.32 13.92 7.70
CA PHE A 257 -8.94 14.92 8.57
C PHE A 257 -10.41 14.59 8.90
N GLY A 258 -11.10 13.82 8.05
CA GLY A 258 -12.44 13.30 8.35
C GLY A 258 -12.39 11.99 9.15
N GLY A 259 -11.47 11.08 8.82
CA GLY A 259 -11.36 9.77 9.47
C GLY A 259 -10.79 9.82 10.88
N ALA A 260 -9.78 10.66 11.14
CA ALA A 260 -9.16 10.79 12.47
C ALA A 260 -10.13 11.20 13.59
N PRO A 261 -10.99 12.23 13.44
CA PRO A 261 -12.00 12.53 14.45
C PRO A 261 -13.06 11.44 14.53
N LEU A 262 -13.44 10.80 13.41
CA LEU A 262 -14.46 9.75 13.39
C LEU A 262 -14.05 8.52 14.19
N ILE A 263 -12.82 8.01 13.99
CA ILE A 263 -12.32 6.85 14.74
C ILE A 263 -12.08 7.17 16.21
N SER A 264 -11.79 8.43 16.53
CA SER A 264 -11.61 8.91 17.90
C SER A 264 -12.92 8.95 18.71
N LEU A 265 -14.08 8.75 18.08
CA LEU A 265 -15.37 8.59 18.78
C LEU A 265 -15.56 7.18 19.35
N LEU A 266 -14.79 6.20 18.87
CA LEU A 266 -14.92 4.81 19.30
C LEU A 266 -14.35 4.66 20.74
N PRO A 267 -15.07 4.01 21.67
CA PRO A 267 -14.56 3.76 23.02
C PRO A 267 -13.24 2.96 22.98
N GLY A 268 -12.24 3.42 23.74
CA GLY A 268 -10.93 2.75 23.84
C GLY A 268 -9.91 3.14 22.77
N VAL A 269 -10.26 4.02 21.83
CA VAL A 269 -9.30 4.57 20.85
C VAL A 269 -8.71 5.89 21.37
N GLU A 270 -7.39 5.95 21.50
CA GLU A 270 -6.69 7.19 21.81
C GLU A 270 -6.80 8.19 20.65
N ARG A 271 -7.17 9.44 20.97
CA ARG A 271 -7.29 10.52 19.98
C ARG A 271 -5.98 10.72 19.22
N ILE A 272 -6.11 11.01 17.92
CA ILE A 272 -4.98 11.36 17.05
C ILE A 272 -4.83 12.89 17.04
N PRO A 273 -3.75 13.45 17.62
CA PRO A 273 -3.53 14.89 17.64
C PRO A 273 -3.48 15.49 16.24
N PHE A 274 -3.86 16.75 16.11
CA PHE A 274 -3.86 17.42 14.80
C PHE A 274 -2.47 17.43 14.13
N GLY A 275 -1.40 17.53 14.92
CA GLY A 275 -0.03 17.41 14.39
C GLY A 275 0.22 16.06 13.70
N TYR A 276 -0.25 14.97 14.31
CA TYR A 276 -0.14 13.63 13.72
C TYR A 276 -0.95 13.53 12.44
N GLN A 277 -2.15 14.11 12.40
CA GLN A 277 -2.98 14.14 11.18
C GLN A 277 -2.29 14.88 10.03
N GLN A 278 -1.63 16.00 10.30
CA GLN A 278 -0.86 16.72 9.28
C GLN A 278 0.30 15.89 8.72
N ILE A 279 1.01 15.16 9.58
CA ILE A 279 2.08 14.27 9.14
C ILE A 279 1.52 13.06 8.39
N MET A 280 0.39 12.49 8.82
CA MET A 280 -0.28 11.41 8.09
C MET A 280 -0.78 11.85 6.71
N PHE A 281 -1.20 13.12 6.58
CA PHE A 281 -1.59 13.72 5.32
C PHE A 281 -0.39 13.89 4.37
N VAL A 282 0.67 14.55 4.84
CA VAL A 282 1.85 14.84 3.98
C VAL A 282 2.73 13.59 3.79
N GLY A 283 2.77 12.68 4.76
CA GLY A 283 3.63 11.50 4.75
C GLY A 283 3.14 10.33 3.90
N GLY A 284 1.89 10.37 3.41
CA GLY A 284 1.39 9.37 2.46
C GLY A 284 1.89 9.66 1.05
N LEU A 285 3.10 9.23 0.71
CA LEU A 285 3.65 9.33 -0.66
C LEU A 285 3.09 8.19 -1.53
N ARG A 286 3.28 8.27 -2.85
CA ARG A 286 2.95 7.18 -3.79
C ARG A 286 4.25 6.64 -4.35
N GLY A 287 4.38 5.32 -4.35
CA GLY A 287 5.65 4.66 -4.63
C GLY A 287 5.52 3.46 -5.55
N ALA A 288 6.34 2.44 -5.26
CA ALA A 288 6.53 1.31 -6.15
C ALA A 288 5.26 0.49 -6.41
N VAL A 289 4.34 0.38 -5.43
CA VAL A 289 3.07 -0.35 -5.61
C VAL A 289 2.16 0.35 -6.63
N THR A 290 2.03 1.68 -6.57
CA THR A 290 1.30 2.46 -7.56
C THR A 290 1.89 2.26 -8.97
N LEU A 291 3.22 2.25 -9.08
CA LEU A 291 3.90 1.99 -10.36
C LEU A 291 3.65 0.57 -10.87
N ALA A 292 3.66 -0.43 -9.99
CA ALA A 292 3.44 -1.83 -10.35
C ALA A 292 2.03 -2.04 -10.89
N LEU A 293 1.03 -1.46 -10.22
CA LEU A 293 -0.35 -1.52 -10.68
C LEU A 293 -0.52 -0.79 -12.02
N ALA A 294 0.10 0.37 -12.20
CA ALA A 294 0.05 1.12 -13.46
C ALA A 294 0.66 0.33 -14.64
N LEU A 295 1.81 -0.30 -14.41
CA LEU A 295 2.52 -1.10 -15.40
C LEU A 295 1.85 -2.46 -15.67
N SER A 296 0.96 -2.92 -14.78
CA SER A 296 0.19 -4.15 -14.94
C SER A 296 -1.04 -3.99 -15.84
N LEU A 297 -1.40 -2.76 -16.23
CA LEU A 297 -2.59 -2.51 -17.04
C LEU A 297 -2.45 -3.14 -18.44
N PRO A 298 -3.46 -3.92 -18.88
CA PRO A 298 -3.51 -4.44 -20.24
C PRO A 298 -3.55 -3.31 -21.27
N LEU A 299 -2.80 -3.46 -22.37
CA LEU A 299 -2.71 -2.46 -23.44
C LEU A 299 -3.95 -2.42 -24.33
N GLU A 300 -4.84 -3.41 -24.17
CA GLU A 300 -6.11 -3.51 -24.89
C GLU A 300 -7.18 -2.57 -24.33
N LEU A 301 -7.01 -2.01 -23.13
CA LEU A 301 -7.95 -1.07 -22.54
C LEU A 301 -7.74 0.34 -23.10
N ASP A 302 -8.69 0.92 -23.82
CA ASP A 302 -8.53 2.24 -24.48
C ASP A 302 -7.98 3.38 -23.60
N TYR A 303 -8.18 3.30 -22.28
CA TYR A 303 -7.75 4.28 -21.29
C TYR A 303 -6.42 3.96 -20.58
N TRP A 304 -5.76 2.83 -20.89
CA TRP A 304 -4.54 2.37 -20.21
C TRP A 304 -3.48 3.48 -20.13
N TRP A 305 -3.29 4.19 -21.24
CA TRP A 305 -2.25 5.20 -21.40
C TRP A 305 -2.52 6.44 -20.53
N THR A 306 -3.78 6.85 -20.41
CA THR A 306 -4.20 7.96 -19.55
C THR A 306 -4.09 7.58 -18.08
N VAL A 307 -4.53 6.37 -17.68
CA VAL A 307 -4.40 5.90 -16.29
C VAL A 307 -2.93 5.85 -15.87
N GLN A 308 -2.07 5.30 -16.73
CA GLN A 308 -0.63 5.21 -16.48
C GLN A 308 0.02 6.59 -16.41
N SER A 309 -0.38 7.52 -17.29
CA SER A 309 0.06 8.92 -17.24
C SER A 309 -0.26 9.56 -15.89
N ILE A 310 -1.48 9.37 -15.38
CA ILE A 310 -1.90 9.88 -14.08
C ILE A 310 -1.04 9.28 -12.96
N ALA A 311 -0.84 7.96 -12.96
CA ALA A 311 -0.02 7.27 -11.96
C ALA A 311 1.40 7.86 -11.88
N PHE A 312 2.03 8.02 -13.05
CA PHE A 312 3.38 8.54 -13.16
C PHE A 312 3.46 10.00 -12.73
N GLY A 313 2.51 10.84 -13.16
CA GLY A 313 2.44 12.23 -12.73
C GLY A 313 2.28 12.37 -11.22
N VAL A 314 1.42 11.55 -10.60
CA VAL A 314 1.24 11.54 -9.14
C VAL A 314 2.50 11.07 -8.43
N VAL A 315 3.11 9.96 -8.84
CA VAL A 315 4.35 9.44 -8.22
C VAL A 315 5.46 10.49 -8.29
N LEU A 316 5.70 11.11 -9.46
CA LEU A 316 6.68 12.18 -9.60
C LEU A 316 6.38 13.36 -8.68
N PHE A 317 5.12 13.81 -8.63
CA PHE A 317 4.71 14.89 -7.74
C PHE A 317 4.96 14.54 -6.27
N THR A 318 4.57 13.33 -5.83
CA THR A 318 4.78 12.94 -4.43
C THR A 318 6.26 12.82 -4.09
N LEU A 319 7.10 12.33 -5.01
CA LEU A 319 8.54 12.19 -4.78
C LEU A 319 9.26 13.54 -4.76
N PHE A 320 8.98 14.44 -5.71
CA PHE A 320 9.73 15.70 -5.87
C PHE A 320 9.14 16.87 -5.09
N VAL A 321 7.85 16.85 -4.77
CA VAL A 321 7.18 17.95 -4.06
C VAL A 321 6.77 17.52 -2.66
N GLN A 322 6.06 16.40 -2.51
CA GLN A 322 5.50 16.01 -1.21
C GLN A 322 6.58 15.50 -0.24
N ALA A 323 7.49 14.61 -0.68
CA ALA A 323 8.53 14.06 0.21
C ALA A 323 9.45 15.15 0.81
N PRO A 324 9.96 16.14 0.04
CA PRO A 324 10.75 17.23 0.62
C PRO A 324 9.97 18.11 1.61
N THR A 325 8.64 18.22 1.47
CA THR A 325 7.81 19.04 2.40
C THR A 325 7.60 18.40 3.77
N VAL A 326 7.89 17.12 3.93
CA VAL A 326 7.79 16.41 5.23
C VAL A 326 8.80 16.93 6.24
N SER A 327 10.06 17.08 5.83
CA SER A 327 11.16 17.54 6.70
C SER A 327 10.89 18.89 7.39
N PRO A 328 10.48 19.97 6.69
CA PRO A 328 10.17 21.24 7.33
C PRO A 328 8.90 21.17 8.19
N LEU A 329 7.93 20.31 7.85
CA LEU A 329 6.72 20.12 8.66
C LEU A 329 7.06 19.50 10.02
N ILE A 330 7.89 18.45 10.03
CA ILE A 330 8.34 17.78 11.26
C ILE A 330 9.07 18.78 12.17
N LYS A 331 9.96 19.62 11.62
CA LYS A 331 10.69 20.65 12.39
C LYS A 331 9.78 21.72 13.00
N ARG A 332 8.61 21.98 12.41
CA ARG A 332 7.64 22.97 12.91
C ARG A 332 6.75 22.41 14.01
N GLN A 333 6.56 21.10 14.06
CA GLN A 333 5.76 20.49 15.11
C GLN A 333 6.63 20.29 16.36
N LYS A 334 6.15 20.80 17.49
CA LYS A 334 6.62 20.35 18.80
C LYS A 334 5.87 19.08 19.10
N PHE A 335 6.57 17.95 19.09
CA PHE A 335 6.04 16.72 19.68
C PHE A 335 6.18 16.91 21.18
N ASP A 336 5.11 17.37 21.84
CA ASP A 336 5.06 17.37 23.29
C ASP A 336 4.90 15.91 23.71
N ASP A 337 5.91 15.39 24.42
CA ASP A 337 6.00 13.99 24.91
C ASP A 337 4.86 13.60 25.86
#